data_AF-Q9VI74-F1
#
_entry.id   AF-Q9VI74-F1
#
_cell.length_a   1.000
_cell.length_b   1.000
_cell.length_c   1.000
_cell.angle_alpha   90.00
_cell.angle_beta   90.00
_cell.angle_gamma   90.00
#
_symmetry.space_group_name_H-M   'P 1'
#
loop_
_entity.id
_entity.type
_entity.pdbx_description
1 polymer ?
#
loop_
_entity_poly.entity_id
_entity_poly.type
_entity_poly.pdbx_seq_one_letter_code
_entity_poly.pdbx_strand_id
1 'polypeptide(L)'
;MLNGQIAHSYLENSCTLIIPRPPVLNQSSKSAQPAAAAAASSSAGEEFGQEAGSGLAEAEALHVDRIRNCDIFVDAHDLYFYADVKLYKFHSRRTFDLRELKTLLIKFNTTENHYQICLRCLPLTAGAQEGPGGERGGGGGTGDAAKQWNSRKEYIAAFLHLPTLSANLPDKQPLVQEWKLKRITDQCQLQLDDHERTYKLTNNFGYGYASEYSGPLDLSELDRATCRVSEPHRMSPIQRRQERVVDEMKRFSREQYKINFVELQVPSGHQNPLRYKPKIYETSMTQEQAHLLHNISRMQTREQQPCDVFRQNEIDCGLISILLAICYDVRTTNNEPTCESGWTRSILCPLYCYFEQFDNYRDVLVAFLRRMITYPLYRNFELGRQCVRDAIEVLKGGRNWLINQLLLTHQQFASSDPSRDSFNNYYLEDYIRYVTSPSACSDEHMRLLARNLKNVLMDVNKQHLGLGVTEIETELIKELMQEMRIDAGSQGSSPQQQHGDDDLDLDNDTSGQEDETTTDDESVITDSFYSVDMDMRLIENEIVYEDDEEDEDDDEDGDDDEDGDGDEDEDEDEDEDDSSSSTTTSSEAEGNSVIEQCSNSETAASTT
;
A
#
# COMPACT_ATOMS: atom_id res chain seq x y z
N MET A 1 -1.00 -14.88 -3.93
CA MET A 1 -2.35 -15.31 -4.33
C MET A 1 -2.33 -16.76 -4.82
N LEU A 2 -2.62 -17.72 -3.93
CA LEU A 2 -2.83 -19.11 -4.33
C LEU A 2 -4.18 -19.17 -5.04
N ASN A 3 -4.16 -19.25 -6.39
CA ASN A 3 -5.32 -19.71 -7.15
C ASN A 3 -5.73 -21.05 -6.53
N GLY A 4 -6.77 -21.07 -5.70
CA GLY A 4 -7.34 -22.33 -5.25
C GLY A 4 -7.60 -23.16 -6.49
N GLN A 5 -7.24 -24.44 -6.49
CA GLN A 5 -7.41 -25.29 -7.66
C GLN A 5 -8.91 -25.46 -7.92
N ILE A 6 -9.47 -24.55 -8.72
CA ILE A 6 -10.84 -24.63 -9.20
C ILE A 6 -10.82 -25.66 -10.31
N ALA A 7 -11.36 -26.85 -10.03
CA ALA A 7 -11.60 -27.82 -11.07
C ALA A 7 -12.74 -27.30 -11.95
N HIS A 8 -12.58 -27.40 -13.26
CA HIS A 8 -13.58 -26.89 -14.19
C HIS A 8 -13.75 -27.83 -15.39
N SER A 9 -14.97 -27.89 -15.91
CA SER A 9 -15.31 -28.67 -17.10
C SER A 9 -16.29 -27.90 -17.98
N TYR A 10 -16.10 -27.98 -19.29
CA TYR A 10 -17.04 -27.43 -20.26
C TYR A 10 -17.89 -28.56 -20.84
N LEU A 11 -19.21 -28.41 -20.77
CA LEU A 11 -20.16 -29.32 -21.41
C LEU A 11 -21.16 -28.49 -22.21
N GLU A 12 -21.24 -28.74 -23.52
CA GLU A 12 -22.06 -27.98 -24.46
C GLU A 12 -21.84 -26.46 -24.35
N ASN A 13 -22.84 -25.73 -23.83
CA ASN A 13 -22.81 -24.28 -23.62
C ASN A 13 -22.78 -23.92 -22.13
N SER A 14 -22.17 -24.76 -21.32
CA SER A 14 -22.00 -24.54 -19.88
C SER A 14 -20.55 -24.77 -19.44
N CYS A 15 -20.15 -24.06 -18.39
CA CYS A 15 -18.93 -24.24 -17.64
C CYS A 15 -19.32 -24.56 -16.20
N THR A 16 -18.93 -25.75 -15.73
CA THR A 16 -19.09 -26.15 -14.34
C THR A 16 -17.78 -25.93 -13.62
N LEU A 17 -17.84 -25.27 -12.47
CA LEU A 17 -16.74 -25.00 -11.56
C LEU A 17 -16.97 -25.75 -10.26
N ILE A 18 -15.94 -26.40 -9.75
CA ILE A 18 -15.90 -27.04 -8.44
C ILE A 18 -14.85 -26.29 -7.61
N ILE A 19 -15.30 -25.64 -6.56
CA ILE A 19 -14.51 -24.77 -5.71
C ILE A 19 -14.44 -25.40 -4.31
N PRO A 20 -13.29 -25.93 -3.88
CA PRO A 20 -13.18 -26.51 -2.54
C PRO A 20 -13.35 -25.43 -1.50
N ARG A 21 -14.03 -25.72 -0.38
CA ARG A 21 -14.11 -24.79 0.74
C ARG A 21 -12.78 -24.74 1.50
N PRO A 22 -12.38 -23.60 2.10
CA PRO A 22 -11.30 -23.57 3.06
C PRO A 22 -11.54 -24.55 4.22
N PRO A 23 -10.50 -25.21 4.77
CA PRO A 23 -10.66 -26.07 5.94
C PRO A 23 -11.30 -25.30 7.10
N VAL A 24 -12.22 -25.94 7.82
CA VAL A 24 -12.97 -25.34 8.93
C VAL A 24 -12.03 -25.11 10.12
N LEU A 25 -11.79 -23.85 10.45
CA LEU A 25 -11.18 -23.44 11.71
C LEU A 25 -12.21 -23.60 12.84
N ASN A 26 -11.87 -24.38 13.88
CA ASN A 26 -12.60 -24.43 15.14
C ASN A 26 -12.56 -23.04 15.80
N GLN A 27 -13.46 -22.13 15.43
CA GLN A 27 -13.71 -20.93 16.25
C GLN A 27 -14.60 -21.40 17.40
N SER A 28 -14.05 -21.45 18.61
CA SER A 28 -14.85 -21.49 19.82
C SER A 28 -15.58 -20.15 19.95
N SER A 29 -16.84 -20.11 19.52
CA SER A 29 -17.71 -18.95 19.65
C SER A 29 -17.96 -18.62 21.13
N LYS A 30 -17.43 -17.51 21.62
CA LYS A 30 -18.02 -16.78 22.76
C LYS A 30 -18.16 -15.32 22.35
N SER A 31 -19.41 -14.90 22.16
CA SER A 31 -19.79 -13.53 21.84
C SER A 31 -19.31 -12.57 22.94
N ALA A 32 -18.51 -11.58 22.57
CA ALA A 32 -18.14 -10.48 23.45
C ALA A 32 -19.24 -9.41 23.40
N GLN A 33 -19.93 -9.18 24.50
CA GLN A 33 -20.66 -7.93 24.73
C GLN A 33 -19.67 -6.86 25.22
N PRO A 34 -19.73 -5.62 24.73
CA PRO A 34 -18.98 -4.51 25.30
C PRO A 34 -19.47 -4.26 26.73
N ALA A 35 -18.53 -3.98 27.63
CA ALA A 35 -18.76 -3.80 29.05
C ALA A 35 -19.80 -2.71 29.32
N ALA A 36 -21.03 -3.12 29.64
CA ALA A 36 -22.06 -2.22 30.14
C ALA A 36 -21.74 -1.84 31.58
N ALA A 37 -21.63 -0.53 31.81
CA ALA A 37 -21.40 0.09 33.10
C ALA A 37 -22.39 -0.39 34.18
N ALA A 38 -21.84 -0.58 35.37
CA ALA A 38 -22.52 -1.02 36.58
C ALA A 38 -23.78 -0.18 36.91
N ALA A 39 -24.94 -0.80 36.86
CA ALA A 39 -26.13 -0.33 37.56
C ALA A 39 -26.74 -1.51 38.33
N ALA A 40 -26.59 -1.46 39.65
CA ALA A 40 -27.14 -2.42 40.58
C ALA A 40 -28.68 -2.33 40.63
N SER A 41 -29.38 -3.44 40.38
CA SER A 41 -30.70 -3.68 40.96
C SER A 41 -30.98 -5.17 41.10
N SER A 42 -31.28 -5.56 42.33
CA SER A 42 -31.62 -6.88 42.83
C SER A 42 -33.06 -7.31 42.52
N SER A 43 -33.25 -8.51 41.98
CA SER A 43 -34.46 -9.36 42.15
C SER A 43 -34.16 -10.74 41.55
N ALA A 44 -33.88 -11.76 42.36
CA ALA A 44 -34.84 -12.75 42.86
C ALA A 44 -35.44 -13.68 41.79
N GLY A 45 -34.82 -14.86 41.64
CA GLY A 45 -35.48 -16.15 41.37
C GLY A 45 -35.88 -16.47 39.93
N GLU A 46 -35.23 -17.48 39.32
CA GLU A 46 -35.87 -18.56 38.57
C GLU A 46 -34.82 -19.61 38.16
N GLU A 47 -35.01 -20.85 38.63
CA GLU A 47 -34.20 -22.03 38.28
C GLU A 47 -34.52 -22.45 36.84
N PHE A 48 -33.59 -22.26 35.89
CA PHE A 48 -33.68 -22.87 34.57
C PHE A 48 -32.72 -24.05 34.48
N GLY A 49 -33.28 -25.24 34.27
CA GLY A 49 -32.54 -26.47 33.98
C GLY A 49 -31.70 -26.33 32.72
N GLN A 50 -30.42 -26.65 32.84
CA GLN A 50 -29.47 -26.69 31.74
C GLN A 50 -29.76 -27.91 30.84
N GLU A 51 -30.43 -27.69 29.72
CA GLU A 51 -30.47 -28.66 28.62
C GLU A 51 -29.14 -28.61 27.85
N ALA A 52 -28.35 -29.67 27.97
CA ALA A 52 -27.08 -29.88 27.26
C ALA A 52 -27.25 -30.13 25.73
N GLY A 53 -28.35 -29.67 25.14
CA GLY A 53 -28.71 -29.90 23.73
C GLY A 53 -28.43 -28.73 22.78
N SER A 54 -28.09 -27.53 23.29
CA SER A 54 -27.94 -26.34 22.43
C SER A 54 -26.64 -26.33 21.60
N GLY A 55 -25.56 -26.94 22.09
CA GLY A 55 -24.25 -26.82 21.47
C GLY A 55 -24.12 -27.44 20.07
N LEU A 56 -24.79 -28.58 19.83
CA LEU A 56 -24.78 -29.24 18.51
C LEU A 56 -25.58 -28.44 17.47
N ALA A 57 -26.75 -27.95 17.84
CA ALA A 57 -27.58 -27.12 16.96
C ALA A 57 -26.91 -25.78 16.66
N GLU A 58 -26.24 -25.16 17.64
CA GLU A 58 -25.46 -23.94 17.44
C GLU A 58 -24.25 -24.19 16.50
N ALA A 59 -23.52 -25.29 16.66
CA ALA A 59 -22.41 -25.64 15.79
C ALA A 59 -22.87 -25.89 14.34
N GLU A 60 -23.97 -26.61 14.14
CA GLU A 60 -24.57 -26.82 12.82
C GLU A 60 -25.08 -25.51 12.20
N ALA A 61 -25.72 -24.64 12.98
CA ALA A 61 -26.18 -23.33 12.51
C ALA A 61 -25.01 -22.43 12.08
N LEU A 62 -23.98 -22.33 12.92
CA LEU A 62 -22.74 -21.60 12.61
C LEU A 62 -22.05 -22.15 11.37
N HIS A 63 -22.10 -23.48 11.18
CA HIS A 63 -21.52 -24.13 10.02
C HIS A 63 -22.22 -23.70 8.72
N VAL A 64 -23.55 -23.67 8.71
CA VAL A 64 -24.34 -23.22 7.55
C VAL A 64 -24.14 -21.73 7.27
N ASP A 65 -24.05 -20.89 8.30
CA ASP A 65 -23.85 -19.45 8.11
C ASP A 65 -22.51 -19.12 7.46
N ARG A 66 -21.43 -19.82 7.81
CA ARG A 66 -20.14 -19.67 7.12
C ARG A 66 -20.19 -20.11 5.67
N ILE A 67 -20.93 -21.19 5.35
CA ILE A 67 -21.10 -21.66 3.96
C ILE A 67 -21.82 -20.60 3.13
N ARG A 68 -22.77 -19.88 3.74
CA ARG A 68 -23.57 -18.83 3.10
C ARG A 68 -22.82 -17.51 2.95
N ASN A 69 -21.74 -17.29 3.70
CA ASN A 69 -20.94 -16.07 3.66
C ASN A 69 -20.08 -16.06 2.39
N CYS A 70 -20.67 -15.62 1.28
CA CYS A 70 -20.00 -15.61 -0.03
C CYS A 70 -20.26 -14.31 -0.78
N ASP A 71 -19.31 -13.92 -1.61
CA ASP A 71 -19.45 -12.78 -2.53
C ASP A 71 -18.93 -13.14 -3.92
N ILE A 72 -19.70 -12.81 -4.96
CA ILE A 72 -19.45 -13.28 -6.32
C ILE A 72 -19.44 -12.10 -7.28
N PHE A 73 -18.34 -12.02 -8.03
CA PHE A 73 -18.13 -11.04 -9.09
C PHE A 73 -17.80 -11.74 -10.40
N VAL A 74 -18.28 -11.18 -11.50
CA VAL A 74 -18.12 -11.80 -12.81
C VAL A 74 -17.95 -10.73 -13.90
N ASP A 75 -17.18 -11.04 -14.91
CA ASP A 75 -17.11 -10.32 -16.18
C ASP A 75 -17.19 -11.31 -17.36
N ALA A 76 -16.89 -10.88 -18.58
CA ALA A 76 -16.95 -11.69 -19.79
C ALA A 76 -16.20 -13.02 -19.65
N HIS A 77 -15.02 -13.02 -19.02
CA HIS A 77 -14.18 -14.22 -18.89
C HIS A 77 -13.82 -14.57 -17.46
N ASP A 78 -13.99 -13.65 -16.51
CA ASP A 78 -13.47 -13.82 -15.16
C ASP A 78 -14.58 -14.02 -14.15
N LEU A 79 -14.40 -14.97 -13.24
CA LEU A 79 -15.25 -15.18 -12.07
C LEU A 79 -14.40 -15.14 -10.80
N TYR A 80 -14.83 -14.31 -9.87
CA TYR A 80 -14.22 -14.14 -8.57
C TYR A 80 -15.26 -14.56 -7.53
N PHE A 81 -14.90 -15.56 -6.73
CA PHE A 81 -15.75 -16.17 -5.73
C PHE A 81 -15.07 -16.08 -4.37
N TYR A 82 -15.52 -15.16 -3.54
CA TYR A 82 -15.08 -15.03 -2.16
C TYR A 82 -15.94 -15.93 -1.28
N ALA A 83 -15.34 -16.84 -0.52
CA ALA A 83 -16.03 -17.75 0.38
C ALA A 83 -15.41 -17.71 1.78
N ASP A 84 -16.20 -17.24 2.74
CA ASP A 84 -15.88 -17.05 4.15
C ASP A 84 -14.66 -16.14 4.38
N VAL A 85 -13.46 -16.66 4.16
CA VAL A 85 -12.17 -15.97 4.36
C VAL A 85 -11.26 -16.00 3.12
N LYS A 86 -11.66 -16.68 2.04
CA LYS A 86 -10.77 -16.94 0.89
C LYS A 86 -11.39 -16.54 -0.44
N LEU A 87 -10.59 -15.85 -1.26
CA LEU A 87 -10.93 -15.50 -2.62
C LEU A 87 -10.46 -16.57 -3.62
N TYR A 88 -11.35 -17.00 -4.49
CA TYR A 88 -11.10 -17.91 -5.61
C TYR A 88 -11.26 -17.14 -6.92
N LYS A 89 -10.26 -17.23 -7.81
CA LYS A 89 -10.25 -16.54 -9.10
C LYS A 89 -10.23 -17.57 -10.23
N PHE A 90 -11.15 -17.45 -11.18
CA PHE A 90 -11.26 -18.32 -12.34
C PHE A 90 -11.29 -17.49 -13.63
N HIS A 91 -10.41 -17.83 -14.57
CA HIS A 91 -10.43 -17.28 -15.93
C HIS A 91 -10.93 -18.33 -16.92
N SER A 92 -12.07 -18.04 -17.54
CA SER A 92 -12.75 -18.87 -18.52
C SER A 92 -12.21 -18.62 -19.93
N ARG A 93 -11.92 -19.71 -20.64
CA ARG A 93 -11.57 -19.67 -22.08
C ARG A 93 -12.77 -19.27 -22.95
N ARG A 94 -13.99 -19.36 -22.42
CA ARG A 94 -15.23 -19.02 -23.12
C ARG A 94 -15.92 -17.87 -22.43
N THR A 95 -16.54 -17.00 -23.21
CA THR A 95 -17.30 -15.88 -22.66
C THR A 95 -18.53 -16.38 -21.90
N PHE A 96 -18.71 -15.94 -20.66
CA PHE A 96 -19.92 -16.18 -19.88
C PHE A 96 -21.11 -15.43 -20.47
N ASP A 97 -22.25 -16.11 -20.61
CA ASP A 97 -23.49 -15.50 -21.09
C ASP A 97 -24.39 -15.09 -19.91
N LEU A 98 -24.27 -13.83 -19.49
CA LEU A 98 -24.99 -13.27 -18.35
C LEU A 98 -26.31 -12.58 -18.72
N ARG A 99 -26.68 -12.51 -20.02
CA ARG A 99 -27.82 -11.71 -20.50
C ARG A 99 -29.16 -12.14 -19.91
N GLU A 100 -29.32 -13.45 -19.68
CA GLU A 100 -30.55 -14.07 -19.18
C GLU A 100 -30.43 -14.55 -17.72
N LEU A 101 -29.33 -14.21 -17.02
CA LEU A 101 -29.09 -14.69 -15.65
C LEU A 101 -30.04 -13.98 -14.66
N LYS A 102 -31.14 -14.65 -14.31
CA LYS A 102 -32.07 -14.21 -13.25
C LYS A 102 -31.66 -14.71 -11.88
N THR A 103 -31.32 -15.99 -11.79
CA THR A 103 -30.88 -16.64 -10.55
C THR A 103 -29.80 -17.65 -10.86
N LEU A 104 -28.68 -17.57 -10.15
CA LEU A 104 -27.59 -18.54 -10.19
C LEU A 104 -27.70 -19.48 -8.98
N LEU A 105 -27.91 -20.76 -9.23
CA LEU A 105 -27.92 -21.77 -8.18
C LEU A 105 -26.50 -22.27 -7.92
N ILE A 106 -26.03 -22.10 -6.69
CA ILE A 106 -24.76 -22.63 -6.19
C ILE A 106 -25.10 -23.85 -5.36
N LYS A 107 -24.59 -25.01 -5.74
CA LYS A 107 -24.75 -26.23 -4.94
C LYS A 107 -23.56 -26.36 -4.01
N PHE A 108 -23.78 -26.77 -2.77
CA PHE A 108 -22.72 -27.06 -1.83
C PHE A 108 -22.86 -28.49 -1.37
N ASN A 109 -21.82 -29.30 -1.61
CA ASN A 109 -21.76 -30.67 -1.15
C ASN A 109 -21.13 -30.69 0.25
N THR A 110 -21.90 -31.07 1.26
CA THR A 110 -21.43 -31.12 2.66
C THR A 110 -20.48 -32.29 2.90
N THR A 111 -20.59 -33.37 2.14
CA THR A 111 -19.74 -34.56 2.25
C THR A 111 -18.36 -34.33 1.64
N GLU A 112 -18.30 -33.69 0.46
CA GLU A 112 -17.05 -33.39 -0.25
C GLU A 112 -16.52 -31.98 0.06
N ASN A 113 -17.27 -31.18 0.81
CA ASN A 113 -16.92 -29.83 1.26
C ASN A 113 -16.52 -28.88 0.12
N HIS A 114 -17.32 -28.82 -0.95
CA HIS A 114 -17.07 -27.97 -2.10
C HIS A 114 -18.33 -27.26 -2.59
N TYR A 115 -18.14 -26.11 -3.24
CA TYR A 115 -19.16 -25.40 -4.00
C TYR A 115 -19.11 -25.84 -5.46
N GLN A 116 -20.27 -26.03 -6.08
CA GLN A 116 -20.43 -26.28 -7.49
C GLN A 116 -21.25 -25.14 -8.12
N ILE A 117 -20.66 -24.48 -9.12
CA ILE A 117 -21.28 -23.38 -9.87
C ILE A 117 -21.35 -23.79 -11.33
N CYS A 118 -22.52 -23.68 -11.96
CA CYS A 118 -22.70 -23.92 -13.38
C CYS A 118 -23.11 -22.63 -14.09
N LEU A 119 -22.22 -22.11 -14.94
CA LEU A 119 -22.44 -20.89 -15.72
C LEU A 119 -22.66 -21.23 -17.19
N ARG A 120 -23.59 -20.51 -17.84
CA ARG A 120 -23.76 -20.59 -19.29
C ARG A 120 -22.61 -19.86 -19.99
N CYS A 121 -22.12 -20.45 -21.08
CA CYS A 121 -21.10 -19.87 -21.93
C CYS A 121 -21.61 -19.70 -23.36
N LEU A 122 -21.13 -18.66 -24.05
CA LEU A 122 -21.34 -18.51 -25.48
C LEU A 122 -20.64 -19.65 -26.24
N PRO A 123 -21.20 -20.12 -27.37
CA PRO A 123 -20.54 -21.08 -28.25
C PRO A 123 -19.18 -20.55 -28.72
N LEU A 124 -18.21 -21.44 -28.95
CA LEU A 124 -16.96 -21.08 -29.61
C LEU A 124 -17.28 -20.64 -31.05
N THR A 125 -17.10 -19.36 -31.35
CA THR A 125 -17.12 -18.89 -32.73
C THR A 125 -15.96 -19.56 -33.48
N ALA A 126 -16.25 -20.19 -34.63
CA ALA A 126 -15.30 -20.98 -35.43
C ALA A 126 -14.01 -20.24 -35.87
N GLY A 127 -13.88 -18.94 -35.59
CA GLY A 127 -12.65 -18.18 -35.82
C GLY A 127 -11.53 -18.41 -34.79
N ALA A 128 -11.81 -19.08 -33.66
CA ALA A 128 -10.80 -19.39 -32.64
C ALA A 128 -10.19 -20.80 -32.79
N GLN A 129 -10.54 -21.54 -33.85
CA GLN A 129 -9.73 -22.69 -34.25
C GLN A 129 -8.46 -22.15 -34.91
N GLU A 130 -7.40 -22.06 -34.11
CA GLU A 130 -6.02 -22.21 -34.58
C GLU A 130 -5.88 -23.60 -35.23
N GLY A 131 -6.48 -23.77 -36.40
CA GLY A 131 -6.30 -24.94 -37.24
C GLY A 131 -4.96 -24.80 -37.96
N PRO A 132 -4.04 -25.78 -37.84
CA PRO A 132 -2.77 -25.73 -38.54
C PRO A 132 -3.02 -25.95 -40.03
N GLY A 133 -2.47 -25.08 -40.88
CA GLY A 133 -2.35 -25.37 -42.31
C GLY A 133 -3.63 -25.17 -43.14
N GLY A 134 -4.14 -23.94 -43.19
CA GLY A 134 -5.03 -23.51 -44.26
C GLY A 134 -4.28 -22.58 -45.20
N GLU A 135 -3.73 -23.12 -46.29
CA GLU A 135 -3.12 -22.36 -47.39
C GLU A 135 -4.05 -21.25 -47.87
N ARG A 136 -3.83 -20.01 -47.40
CA ARG A 136 -4.46 -18.84 -47.98
C ARG A 136 -3.62 -18.39 -49.16
N GLY A 137 -4.11 -18.74 -50.34
CA GLY A 137 -3.60 -18.27 -51.62
C GLY A 137 -3.39 -16.76 -51.62
N GLY A 138 -2.17 -16.37 -51.94
CA GLY A 138 -1.78 -14.99 -52.17
C GLY A 138 -2.48 -14.46 -53.41
N GLY A 139 -3.25 -13.39 -53.23
CA GLY A 139 -3.97 -12.74 -54.32
C GLY A 139 -4.32 -11.31 -53.95
N GLY A 140 -3.62 -10.36 -54.56
CA GLY A 140 -4.10 -9.00 -54.78
C GLY A 140 -3.53 -7.95 -53.84
N GLY A 141 -2.93 -6.90 -54.44
CA GLY A 141 -2.76 -5.61 -53.77
C GLY A 141 -1.41 -4.95 -53.99
N THR A 142 -1.09 -4.59 -55.23
CA THR A 142 -0.16 -3.50 -55.52
C THR A 142 -0.74 -2.21 -54.93
N GLY A 143 -0.20 -1.74 -53.81
CA GLY A 143 -0.68 -0.55 -53.11
C GLY A 143 0.48 0.27 -52.56
N ASP A 144 0.74 1.37 -53.25
CA ASP A 144 1.39 2.60 -52.81
C ASP A 144 2.73 2.53 -52.06
N ALA A 145 3.77 2.91 -52.83
CA ALA A 145 4.73 3.95 -52.49
C ALA A 145 4.89 4.21 -50.99
N ALA A 146 5.83 3.48 -50.39
CA ALA A 146 6.36 3.74 -49.07
C ALA A 146 6.82 5.21 -48.99
N LYS A 147 6.00 6.03 -48.34
CA LYS A 147 6.32 7.42 -48.01
C LYS A 147 7.56 7.42 -47.12
N GLN A 148 8.61 7.97 -47.68
CA GLN A 148 9.90 8.28 -47.09
C GLN A 148 9.72 9.23 -45.90
N TRP A 149 9.40 8.71 -44.70
CA TRP A 149 9.32 9.50 -43.47
C TRP A 149 10.26 9.02 -42.35
N ASN A 150 10.99 7.91 -42.53
CA ASN A 150 11.70 7.31 -41.39
C ASN A 150 13.03 7.96 -41.00
N SER A 151 13.63 8.81 -41.84
CA SER A 151 14.95 9.40 -41.51
C SER A 151 14.90 10.50 -40.44
N ARG A 152 13.73 11.09 -40.15
CA ARG A 152 13.63 12.16 -39.13
C ARG A 152 13.50 11.64 -37.70
N LYS A 153 13.00 10.42 -37.50
CA LYS A 153 12.90 9.82 -36.15
C LYS A 153 14.23 9.28 -35.66
N GLU A 154 15.03 8.68 -36.55
CA GLU A 154 16.34 8.11 -36.17
C GLU A 154 17.34 9.19 -35.78
N TYR A 155 17.34 10.35 -36.44
CA TYR A 155 18.25 11.45 -36.07
C TYR A 155 17.93 12.03 -34.69
N ILE A 156 16.64 12.11 -34.33
CA ILE A 156 16.22 12.61 -33.02
C ILE A 156 16.49 11.58 -31.92
N ALA A 157 16.28 10.29 -32.20
CA ALA A 157 16.58 9.22 -31.24
C ALA A 157 18.10 9.08 -30.98
N ALA A 158 18.92 9.19 -32.03
CA ALA A 158 20.37 9.17 -31.91
C ALA A 158 20.92 10.43 -31.20
N PHE A 159 20.33 11.61 -31.44
CA PHE A 159 20.73 12.85 -30.76
C PHE A 159 20.32 12.90 -29.29
N LEU A 160 19.30 12.14 -28.88
CA LEU A 160 18.73 12.20 -27.53
C LEU A 160 19.12 11.01 -26.63
N HIS A 161 20.00 10.10 -27.07
CA HIS A 161 20.36 8.87 -26.34
C HIS A 161 19.15 8.13 -25.75
N LEU A 162 17.97 8.27 -26.37
CA LEU A 162 16.75 7.69 -25.86
C LEU A 162 16.75 6.22 -26.25
N PRO A 163 16.74 5.27 -25.30
CA PRO A 163 16.64 3.86 -25.64
C PRO A 163 15.37 3.67 -26.48
N THR A 164 15.54 3.22 -27.71
CA THR A 164 14.44 2.69 -28.51
C THR A 164 13.90 1.48 -27.75
N LEU A 165 12.84 1.68 -26.98
CA LEU A 165 12.08 0.61 -26.36
C LEU A 165 11.41 -0.21 -27.47
N SER A 166 12.18 -1.04 -28.18
CA SER A 166 11.65 -2.21 -28.89
C SER A 166 11.26 -3.22 -27.83
N ALA A 167 10.18 -2.92 -27.12
CA ALA A 167 9.65 -3.78 -26.10
C ALA A 167 8.98 -4.96 -26.82
N ASN A 168 9.79 -5.99 -27.12
CA ASN A 168 9.34 -7.37 -27.23
C ASN A 168 8.78 -7.77 -25.86
N LEU A 169 7.62 -7.20 -25.50
CA LEU A 169 6.93 -7.55 -24.28
C LEU A 169 6.35 -8.95 -24.50
N PRO A 170 6.71 -9.94 -23.68
CA PRO A 170 6.04 -11.23 -23.71
C PRO A 170 4.54 -10.98 -23.54
N ASP A 171 3.74 -11.69 -24.34
CA ASP A 171 2.28 -11.59 -24.41
C ASP A 171 1.71 -11.31 -23.02
N LYS A 172 1.37 -10.04 -22.77
CA LYS A 172 0.86 -9.60 -21.47
C LYS A 172 -0.39 -10.42 -21.21
N GLN A 173 -0.35 -11.32 -20.22
CA GLN A 173 -1.59 -11.87 -19.69
C GLN A 173 -2.49 -10.67 -19.39
N PRO A 174 -3.72 -10.62 -19.94
CA PRO A 174 -4.59 -9.47 -19.75
C PRO A 174 -4.82 -9.33 -18.25
N LEU A 175 -4.29 -8.26 -17.67
CA LEU A 175 -4.47 -7.97 -16.25
C LEU A 175 -5.95 -7.66 -16.03
N VAL A 176 -6.65 -8.56 -15.34
CA VAL A 176 -8.08 -8.42 -15.05
C VAL A 176 -8.29 -7.12 -14.28
N GLN A 177 -9.16 -6.26 -14.80
CA GLN A 177 -9.52 -5.01 -14.15
C GLN A 177 -10.58 -5.30 -13.09
N GLU A 178 -10.14 -5.69 -11.89
CA GLU A 178 -11.03 -6.18 -10.82
C GLU A 178 -12.18 -5.22 -10.49
N TRP A 179 -11.97 -3.91 -10.58
CA TRP A 179 -12.99 -2.88 -10.35
C TRP A 179 -14.10 -2.82 -11.41
N LYS A 180 -13.93 -3.48 -12.56
CA LYS A 180 -14.96 -3.62 -13.61
C LYS A 180 -15.83 -4.86 -13.43
N LEU A 181 -15.45 -5.80 -12.56
CA LEU A 181 -16.22 -7.01 -12.35
C LEU A 181 -17.60 -6.66 -11.78
N LYS A 182 -18.65 -7.24 -12.35
CA LYS A 182 -20.02 -7.04 -11.90
C LYS A 182 -20.30 -7.95 -10.71
N ARG A 183 -20.73 -7.37 -9.58
CA ARG A 183 -21.25 -8.13 -8.44
C ARG A 183 -22.59 -8.79 -8.80
N ILE A 184 -22.70 -10.11 -8.61
CA ILE A 184 -23.91 -10.89 -8.90
C ILE A 184 -24.45 -11.67 -7.69
N THR A 185 -23.88 -11.46 -6.51
CA THR A 185 -24.22 -12.17 -5.26
C THR A 185 -25.71 -12.18 -4.94
N ASP A 186 -26.41 -11.06 -5.15
CA ASP A 186 -27.85 -10.96 -4.86
C ASP A 186 -28.72 -11.78 -5.84
N GLN A 187 -28.13 -12.19 -6.96
CA GLN A 187 -28.74 -13.09 -7.94
C GLN A 187 -28.41 -14.56 -7.63
N CYS A 188 -27.62 -14.85 -6.60
CA CYS A 188 -27.21 -16.21 -6.25
C CYS A 188 -28.06 -16.80 -5.13
N GLN A 189 -28.29 -18.11 -5.19
CA GLN A 189 -28.90 -18.89 -4.12
C GLN A 189 -28.08 -20.14 -3.86
N LEU A 190 -27.96 -20.51 -2.59
CA LEU A 190 -27.22 -21.69 -2.14
C LEU A 190 -28.16 -22.87 -1.91
N GLN A 191 -27.85 -24.04 -2.46
CA GLN A 191 -28.51 -25.30 -2.17
C GLN A 191 -27.53 -26.22 -1.46
N LEU A 192 -27.93 -26.78 -0.32
CA LEU A 192 -27.12 -27.76 0.41
C LEU A 192 -27.49 -29.15 -0.09
N ASP A 193 -26.50 -29.90 -0.57
CA ASP A 193 -26.63 -31.25 -1.11
C ASP A 193 -27.81 -31.36 -2.10
N ASP A 194 -28.65 -32.38 -1.94
CA ASP A 194 -29.87 -32.59 -2.74
C ASP A 194 -31.14 -32.10 -2.03
N HIS A 195 -31.02 -31.20 -1.05
CA HIS A 195 -32.18 -30.63 -0.37
C HIS A 195 -32.93 -29.66 -1.30
N GLU A 196 -34.27 -29.72 -1.30
CA GLU A 196 -35.09 -28.80 -2.11
C GLU A 196 -34.99 -27.32 -1.67
N ARG A 197 -34.58 -27.08 -0.42
CA ARG A 197 -34.50 -25.75 0.16
C ARG A 197 -33.26 -25.01 -0.35
N THR A 198 -33.49 -23.81 -0.87
CA THR A 198 -32.41 -22.86 -1.16
C THR A 198 -32.31 -21.79 -0.07
N TYR A 199 -31.10 -21.27 0.09
CA TYR A 199 -30.73 -20.27 1.07
C TYR A 199 -30.19 -19.04 0.36
N LYS A 200 -30.48 -17.86 0.91
CA LYS A 200 -29.80 -16.64 0.50
C LYS A 200 -28.39 -16.65 1.06
N LEU A 201 -27.45 -16.15 0.26
CA LEU A 201 -26.11 -15.80 0.72
C LEU A 201 -26.19 -14.68 1.75
N THR A 202 -25.19 -14.61 2.61
CA THR A 202 -25.06 -13.65 3.70
C THR A 202 -23.82 -12.78 3.50
N ASN A 203 -23.83 -11.58 4.07
CA ASN A 203 -22.72 -10.63 4.03
C ASN A 203 -22.28 -10.31 5.46
N ASN A 204 -21.46 -11.18 6.05
CA ASN A 204 -20.92 -11.01 7.40
C ASN A 204 -19.40 -11.14 7.33
N PHE A 205 -18.73 -10.12 6.81
CA PHE A 205 -17.29 -10.13 6.56
C PHE A 205 -16.52 -9.58 7.76
N GLY A 206 -15.36 -10.18 8.02
CA GLY A 206 -14.44 -9.69 9.04
C GLY A 206 -13.75 -8.38 8.63
N TYR A 207 -13.23 -7.66 9.62
CA TYR A 207 -12.39 -6.48 9.50
C TYR A 207 -11.51 -6.32 10.75
N GLY A 208 -10.74 -5.23 10.85
CA GLY A 208 -9.80 -5.01 11.94
C GLY A 208 -8.55 -5.89 11.83
N TYR A 209 -7.77 -5.94 12.91
CA TYR A 209 -6.58 -6.77 13.03
C TYR A 209 -6.90 -8.23 12.70
N ALA A 210 -6.20 -8.80 11.70
CA ALA A 210 -6.35 -10.18 11.24
C ALA A 210 -7.82 -10.63 11.01
N SER A 211 -8.68 -9.72 10.56
CA SER A 211 -10.12 -9.97 10.33
C SER A 211 -10.90 -10.41 11.58
N GLU A 212 -10.39 -10.19 12.79
CA GLU A 212 -10.99 -10.72 14.01
C GLU A 212 -12.25 -9.97 14.48
N TYR A 213 -12.49 -8.77 13.93
CA TYR A 213 -13.66 -7.97 14.25
C TYR A 213 -14.77 -8.25 13.25
N SER A 214 -16.01 -8.29 13.72
CA SER A 214 -17.19 -8.52 12.89
C SER A 214 -18.40 -7.77 13.44
N GLY A 215 -19.40 -7.57 12.59
CA GLY A 215 -20.62 -6.83 12.95
C GLY A 215 -20.54 -5.32 12.71
N PRO A 216 -21.63 -4.58 12.98
CA PRO A 216 -21.74 -3.16 12.69
C PRO A 216 -20.76 -2.33 13.53
N LEU A 217 -20.16 -1.32 12.89
CA LEU A 217 -19.38 -0.28 13.55
C LEU A 217 -20.30 0.74 14.21
N ASP A 218 -19.85 1.35 15.30
CA ASP A 218 -20.48 2.59 15.76
C ASP A 218 -20.07 3.72 14.80
N LEU A 219 -21.04 4.17 13.99
CA LEU A 219 -20.82 5.25 13.01
C LEU A 219 -20.45 6.59 13.67
N SER A 220 -20.70 6.76 14.97
CA SER A 220 -20.32 7.98 15.70
C SER A 220 -18.82 8.05 15.98
N GLU A 221 -18.13 6.91 16.01
CA GLU A 221 -16.68 6.79 16.24
C GLU A 221 -15.86 6.91 14.93
N LEU A 222 -16.54 7.13 13.81
CA LEU A 222 -15.95 7.07 12.48
C LEU A 222 -15.74 8.48 11.90
N ASP A 223 -14.48 8.86 11.70
CA ASP A 223 -14.16 10.07 10.94
C ASP A 223 -14.60 9.92 9.48
N ARG A 224 -15.68 10.62 9.12
CA ARG A 224 -16.26 10.63 7.77
C ARG A 224 -15.34 11.25 6.71
N ALA A 225 -14.34 12.04 7.10
CA ALA A 225 -13.39 12.63 6.17
C ALA A 225 -12.34 11.61 5.68
N THR A 226 -11.92 10.70 6.56
CA THR A 226 -10.91 9.68 6.23
C THR A 226 -11.50 8.32 5.98
N CYS A 227 -12.46 7.87 6.77
CA CYS A 227 -13.08 6.56 6.58
C CYS A 227 -14.06 6.59 5.40
N ARG A 228 -13.76 5.76 4.39
CA ARG A 228 -14.49 5.71 3.11
C ARG A 228 -15.48 4.56 3.05
N VAL A 229 -15.23 3.50 3.81
CA VAL A 229 -16.15 2.36 3.98
C VAL A 229 -16.83 2.47 5.34
N SER A 230 -18.14 2.72 5.35
CA SER A 230 -18.91 2.91 6.60
C SER A 230 -19.46 1.60 7.19
N GLU A 231 -19.70 0.58 6.36
CA GLU A 231 -20.21 -0.72 6.78
C GLU A 231 -19.31 -1.87 6.31
N PRO A 232 -18.06 -1.98 6.83
CA PRO A 232 -17.10 -3.00 6.33
C PRO A 232 -17.59 -4.43 6.53
N HIS A 233 -18.43 -4.69 7.54
CA HIS A 233 -19.02 -6.00 7.79
C HIS A 233 -19.96 -6.48 6.67
N ARG A 234 -20.51 -5.57 5.86
CA ARG A 234 -21.39 -5.91 4.71
C ARG A 234 -20.65 -6.00 3.39
N MET A 235 -19.39 -5.59 3.37
CA MET A 235 -18.57 -5.51 2.17
C MET A 235 -17.45 -6.52 2.25
N SER A 236 -17.39 -7.42 1.27
CA SER A 236 -16.29 -8.37 1.18
C SER A 236 -14.96 -7.65 0.96
N PRO A 237 -13.82 -8.26 1.32
CA PRO A 237 -12.51 -7.65 1.08
C PRO A 237 -12.27 -7.26 -0.38
N ILE A 238 -12.78 -8.04 -1.34
CA ILE A 238 -12.71 -7.69 -2.76
C ILE A 238 -13.54 -6.45 -3.08
N GLN A 239 -14.74 -6.29 -2.52
CA GLN A 239 -15.56 -5.10 -2.73
C GLN A 239 -14.87 -3.86 -2.14
N ARG A 240 -14.30 -3.97 -0.93
CA ARG A 240 -13.53 -2.90 -0.28
C ARG A 240 -12.35 -2.44 -1.15
N ARG A 241 -11.62 -3.41 -1.73
CA ARG A 241 -10.55 -3.16 -2.71
C ARG A 241 -11.05 -2.47 -3.99
N GLN A 242 -12.17 -2.92 -4.55
CA GLN A 242 -12.74 -2.30 -5.76
C GLN A 242 -13.12 -0.84 -5.53
N GLU A 243 -13.80 -0.54 -4.42
CA GLU A 243 -14.18 0.83 -4.06
C GLU A 243 -12.95 1.71 -3.85
N ARG A 244 -11.93 1.21 -3.16
CA ARG A 244 -10.65 1.92 -3.03
C ARG A 244 -10.06 2.28 -4.39
N VAL A 245 -9.95 1.30 -5.29
CA VAL A 245 -9.33 1.51 -6.60
C VAL A 245 -10.12 2.52 -7.43
N VAL A 246 -11.45 2.46 -7.39
CA VAL A 246 -12.34 3.43 -8.06
C VAL A 246 -12.16 4.84 -7.49
N ASP A 247 -12.11 4.99 -6.17
CA ASP A 247 -11.91 6.29 -5.52
C ASP A 247 -10.55 6.90 -5.87
N GLU A 248 -9.49 6.10 -5.84
CA GLU A 248 -8.15 6.53 -6.23
C GLU A 248 -8.10 7.00 -7.69
N MET A 249 -8.70 6.25 -8.62
CA MET A 249 -8.77 6.66 -10.03
C MET A 249 -9.55 7.97 -10.21
N LYS A 250 -10.63 8.17 -9.44
CA LYS A 250 -11.44 9.39 -9.49
C LYS A 250 -10.71 10.60 -8.93
N ARG A 251 -9.86 10.41 -7.93
CA ARG A 251 -9.19 11.49 -7.19
C ARG A 251 -7.79 11.82 -7.69
N PHE A 252 -7.16 10.89 -8.39
CA PHE A 252 -5.85 11.12 -8.98
C PHE A 252 -5.88 12.36 -9.90
N SER A 253 -5.02 13.33 -9.60
CA SER A 253 -4.87 14.56 -10.38
C SER A 253 -3.52 14.53 -11.10
N ARG A 254 -3.58 14.58 -12.44
CA ARG A 254 -2.39 14.65 -13.29
C ARG A 254 -1.62 15.94 -13.04
N GLU A 255 -2.33 17.04 -12.84
CA GLU A 255 -1.79 18.38 -12.67
C GLU A 255 -1.03 18.46 -11.34
N GLN A 256 -1.62 18.01 -10.23
CA GLN A 256 -0.92 17.99 -8.95
C GLN A 256 0.31 17.07 -8.97
N TYR A 257 0.21 15.91 -9.63
CA TYR A 257 1.36 15.03 -9.81
C TYR A 257 2.49 15.71 -10.58
N LYS A 258 2.18 16.40 -11.69
CA LYS A 258 3.17 17.17 -12.47
C LYS A 258 3.84 18.24 -11.61
N ILE A 259 3.08 18.98 -10.80
CA ILE A 259 3.62 20.02 -9.91
C ILE A 259 4.65 19.42 -8.96
N ASN A 260 4.29 18.38 -8.19
CA ASN A 260 5.23 17.79 -7.23
C ASN A 260 6.36 17.00 -7.91
N PHE A 261 6.17 16.55 -9.16
CA PHE A 261 7.26 15.98 -9.96
C PHE A 261 8.37 17.02 -10.18
N VAL A 262 8.02 18.26 -10.55
CA VAL A 262 8.96 19.37 -10.77
C VAL A 262 9.52 19.89 -9.44
N GLU A 263 8.66 20.17 -8.48
CA GLU A 263 9.02 20.77 -7.19
C GLU A 263 10.10 19.95 -6.46
N LEU A 264 9.99 18.62 -6.47
CA LEU A 264 10.94 17.75 -5.80
C LEU A 264 12.25 17.51 -6.59
N GLN A 265 12.36 17.99 -7.84
CA GLN A 265 13.65 18.02 -8.54
C GLN A 265 14.57 19.13 -8.03
N VAL A 266 13.99 20.19 -7.42
CA VAL A 266 14.77 21.35 -6.98
C VAL A 266 15.68 20.95 -5.81
N PRO A 267 17.01 21.15 -5.91
CA PRO A 267 17.97 20.68 -4.91
C PRO A 267 17.92 21.38 -3.54
N SER A 268 17.14 22.45 -3.39
CA SER A 268 17.27 23.40 -2.29
C SER A 268 16.63 22.91 -0.98
N GLY A 269 17.47 22.41 -0.08
CA GLY A 269 17.22 22.39 1.38
C GLY A 269 16.66 21.08 1.96
N HIS A 270 16.92 20.89 3.26
CA HIS A 270 16.37 19.81 4.10
C HIS A 270 14.83 19.74 4.10
N GLN A 271 14.17 20.76 3.53
CA GLN A 271 12.74 20.82 3.30
C GLN A 271 12.27 19.90 2.16
N ASN A 272 13.17 19.45 1.27
CA ASN A 272 12.81 18.49 0.23
C ASN A 272 12.66 17.07 0.84
N PRO A 273 11.43 16.52 0.93
CA PRO A 273 11.18 15.22 1.58
C PRO A 273 11.86 14.04 0.87
N LEU A 274 12.24 14.20 -0.39
CA LEU A 274 12.98 13.19 -1.14
C LEU A 274 14.43 13.05 -0.62
N ARG A 275 14.97 14.08 0.02
CA ARG A 275 16.36 14.13 0.52
C ARG A 275 16.49 13.85 2.02
N TYR A 276 15.41 14.02 2.79
CA TYR A 276 15.42 13.69 4.21
C TYR A 276 15.80 12.23 4.46
N LYS A 277 16.60 11.98 5.48
CA LYS A 277 16.99 10.63 5.93
C LYS A 277 16.54 10.44 7.37
N PRO A 278 15.53 9.57 7.63
CA PRO A 278 15.09 9.30 8.99
C PRO A 278 16.20 8.66 9.83
N LYS A 279 16.37 9.13 11.06
CA LYS A 279 17.33 8.57 12.03
C LYS A 279 16.72 7.38 12.76
N ILE A 280 16.62 6.24 12.07
CA ILE A 280 15.90 5.04 12.56
C ILE A 280 16.51 4.48 13.85
N TYR A 281 17.83 4.56 14.01
CA TYR A 281 18.55 4.01 15.16
C TYR A 281 18.68 5.00 16.34
N GLU A 282 18.27 6.25 16.15
CA GLU A 282 18.25 7.26 17.21
C GLU A 282 16.80 7.44 17.69
N THR A 283 16.41 6.73 18.74
CA THR A 283 15.05 6.81 19.27
C THR A 283 15.04 6.77 20.79
N SER A 284 14.20 7.59 21.39
CA SER A 284 13.92 7.58 22.82
C SER A 284 12.40 7.59 23.02
N MET A 285 11.94 6.94 24.08
CA MET A 285 10.52 6.86 24.42
C MET A 285 10.23 7.85 25.55
N THR A 286 9.18 8.67 25.39
CA THR A 286 8.76 9.58 26.47
C THR A 286 8.10 8.80 27.60
N GLN A 287 8.01 9.41 28.80
CA GLN A 287 7.32 8.79 29.93
C GLN A 287 5.84 8.47 29.61
N GLU A 288 5.17 9.38 28.89
CA GLU A 288 3.78 9.19 28.46
C GLU A 288 3.63 8.01 27.50
N GLN A 289 4.54 7.89 26.53
CA GLN A 289 4.57 6.75 25.61
C GLN A 289 4.86 5.45 26.33
N ALA A 290 5.77 5.44 27.30
CA ALA A 290 6.08 4.27 28.13
C ALA A 290 4.86 3.81 28.94
N HIS A 291 4.11 4.75 29.53
CA HIS A 291 2.87 4.45 30.25
C HIS A 291 1.78 3.91 29.32
N LEU A 292 1.63 4.52 28.13
CA LEU A 292 0.69 4.06 27.11
C LEU A 292 1.01 2.63 26.66
N LEU A 293 2.28 2.37 26.34
CA LEU A 293 2.76 1.04 25.97
C LEU A 293 2.45 0.00 27.05
N HIS A 294 2.78 0.30 28.30
CA HIS A 294 2.47 -0.58 29.43
C HIS A 294 0.96 -0.90 29.54
N ASN A 295 0.08 0.09 29.31
CA ASN A 295 -1.36 -0.12 29.36
C ASN A 295 -1.86 -0.99 28.20
N ILE A 296 -1.41 -0.71 26.97
CA ILE A 296 -1.77 -1.48 25.76
C ILE A 296 -1.30 -2.93 25.88
N SER A 297 -0.09 -3.16 26.41
CA SER A 297 0.47 -4.50 26.62
C SER A 297 -0.27 -5.31 27.69
N ARG A 298 -0.93 -4.65 28.67
CA ARG A 298 -1.74 -5.33 29.70
C ARG A 298 -3.16 -5.65 29.27
N MET A 299 -3.72 -4.92 28.31
CA MET A 299 -5.07 -5.17 27.81
C MET A 299 -5.10 -6.51 27.08
N GLN A 300 -5.51 -7.54 27.83
CA GLN A 300 -5.83 -8.90 27.42
C GLN A 300 -4.99 -9.48 26.28
N THR A 301 -4.09 -10.39 26.67
CA THR A 301 -3.65 -11.51 25.85
C THR A 301 -4.89 -12.30 25.44
N ARG A 302 -5.58 -11.92 24.35
CA ARG A 302 -6.49 -12.84 23.66
C ARG A 302 -5.66 -14.10 23.43
N GLU A 303 -6.07 -15.18 24.07
CA GLU A 303 -5.32 -16.43 24.18
C GLU A 303 -4.66 -16.73 22.83
N GLN A 304 -3.33 -16.80 22.81
CA GLN A 304 -2.51 -16.96 21.62
C GLN A 304 -2.88 -18.28 20.93
N GLN A 305 -3.93 -18.24 20.12
CA GLN A 305 -4.20 -19.32 19.18
C GLN A 305 -3.01 -19.34 18.23
N PRO A 306 -2.51 -20.53 17.85
CA PRO A 306 -1.47 -20.63 16.84
C PRO A 306 -1.92 -19.84 15.60
N CYS A 307 -1.09 -18.88 15.18
CA CYS A 307 -1.34 -18.07 14.01
C CYS A 307 -1.15 -18.95 12.78
N ASP A 308 -2.22 -19.22 12.04
CA ASP A 308 -2.14 -19.91 10.75
C ASP A 308 -1.50 -18.98 9.70
N VAL A 309 -0.91 -19.57 8.66
CA VAL A 309 -0.19 -18.89 7.57
C VAL A 309 -1.06 -17.80 6.91
N PHE A 310 -2.36 -18.03 6.74
CA PHE A 310 -3.26 -17.01 6.17
C PHE A 310 -3.38 -15.78 7.06
N ARG A 311 -3.51 -15.98 8.38
CA ARG A 311 -3.57 -14.89 9.36
C ARG A 311 -2.24 -14.16 9.44
N GLN A 312 -1.13 -14.91 9.41
CA GLN A 312 0.20 -14.32 9.47
C GLN A 312 0.47 -13.38 8.29
N ASN A 313 0.13 -13.80 7.06
CA ASN A 313 0.28 -12.94 5.88
C ASN A 313 -0.56 -11.65 5.98
N GLU A 314 -1.79 -11.74 6.51
CA GLU A 314 -2.64 -10.57 6.71
C GLU A 314 -2.04 -9.60 7.74
N ILE A 315 -1.57 -10.14 8.86
CA ILE A 315 -0.89 -9.37 9.91
C ILE A 315 0.32 -8.65 9.32
N ASP A 316 1.20 -9.38 8.62
CA ASP A 316 2.43 -8.84 8.04
C ASP A 316 2.15 -7.76 6.99
N CYS A 317 1.17 -8.01 6.11
CA CYS A 317 0.77 -7.03 5.11
C CYS A 317 0.20 -5.76 5.75
N GLY A 318 -0.58 -5.90 6.82
CA GLY A 318 -1.10 -4.75 7.54
C GLY A 318 -0.02 -3.97 8.30
N LEU A 319 0.96 -4.64 8.92
CA LEU A 319 2.11 -3.98 9.55
C LEU A 319 2.88 -3.15 8.52
N ILE A 320 3.19 -3.74 7.35
CA ILE A 320 3.88 -3.04 6.26
C ILE A 320 3.07 -1.83 5.79
N SER A 321 1.77 -1.98 5.61
CA SER A 321 0.92 -0.87 5.18
C SER A 321 0.91 0.31 6.17
N ILE A 322 0.89 0.02 7.48
CA ILE A 322 0.97 1.06 8.53
C ILE A 322 2.34 1.73 8.50
N LEU A 323 3.40 0.94 8.44
CA LEU A 323 4.78 1.44 8.40
C LEU A 323 5.04 2.34 7.18
N LEU A 324 4.56 1.95 6.00
CA LEU A 324 4.73 2.77 4.78
C LEU A 324 4.08 4.15 4.92
N ALA A 325 2.90 4.23 5.54
CA ALA A 325 2.22 5.49 5.82
C ALA A 325 3.00 6.36 6.83
N ILE A 326 3.56 5.74 7.87
CA ILE A 326 4.45 6.42 8.84
C ILE A 326 5.70 6.95 8.14
N CYS A 327 6.38 6.16 7.32
CA CYS A 327 7.60 6.58 6.63
C CYS A 327 7.37 7.79 5.72
N TYR A 328 6.22 7.88 5.05
CA TYR A 328 5.85 9.08 4.27
C TYR A 328 5.72 10.31 5.17
N ASP A 329 4.94 10.18 6.24
CA ASP A 329 4.72 11.29 7.18
C ASP A 329 6.05 11.75 7.79
N VAL A 330 6.89 10.83 8.24
CA VAL A 330 8.23 11.12 8.78
C VAL A 330 9.10 11.88 7.78
N ARG A 331 9.10 11.50 6.49
CA ARG A 331 9.87 12.23 5.47
C ARG A 331 9.38 13.64 5.22
N THR A 332 8.06 13.82 5.23
CA THR A 332 7.42 15.10 4.89
C THR A 332 7.35 16.07 6.07
N THR A 333 7.53 15.57 7.28
CA THR A 333 7.53 16.35 8.53
C THR A 333 8.89 16.40 9.20
N ASN A 334 9.93 15.84 8.57
CA ASN A 334 11.26 15.69 9.15
C ASN A 334 11.26 14.97 10.53
N ASN A 335 10.34 14.01 10.70
CA ASN A 335 10.06 13.29 11.95
C ASN A 335 9.51 14.15 13.11
N GLU A 336 9.03 15.36 12.81
CA GLU A 336 8.35 16.25 13.77
C GLU A 336 6.86 16.32 13.40
N PRO A 337 6.00 15.48 13.99
CA PRO A 337 4.64 15.35 13.50
C PRO A 337 3.82 16.63 13.62
N THR A 338 2.89 16.82 12.69
CA THR A 338 2.04 18.00 12.58
C THR A 338 0.59 17.69 12.95
N CYS A 339 -0.28 18.69 12.97
CA CYS A 339 -1.73 18.48 13.08
C CYS A 339 -2.30 17.63 11.92
N GLU A 340 -1.65 17.61 10.76
CA GLU A 340 -2.08 16.84 9.57
C GLU A 340 -1.51 15.42 9.54
N SER A 341 -0.59 15.06 10.43
CA SER A 341 0.07 13.75 10.42
C SER A 341 -0.90 12.60 10.70
N GLY A 342 -1.87 12.78 11.61
CA GLY A 342 -2.94 11.80 11.83
C GLY A 342 -3.80 11.59 10.57
N TRP A 343 -4.14 12.67 9.87
CA TRP A 343 -4.84 12.58 8.58
C TRP A 343 -3.97 11.88 7.52
N THR A 344 -2.69 12.23 7.41
CA THR A 344 -1.75 11.68 6.44
C THR A 344 -1.52 10.18 6.64
N ARG A 345 -1.23 9.75 7.88
CA ARG A 345 -1.04 8.32 8.21
C ARG A 345 -2.32 7.52 7.99
N SER A 346 -3.49 8.09 8.31
CA SER A 346 -4.77 7.42 8.07
C SER A 346 -5.09 7.29 6.58
N ILE A 347 -5.00 8.39 5.81
CA ILE A 347 -5.36 8.39 4.39
C ILE A 347 -4.37 7.60 3.52
N LEU A 348 -3.12 7.40 3.94
CA LEU A 348 -2.17 6.59 3.16
C LEU A 348 -2.29 5.08 3.41
N CYS A 349 -2.90 4.67 4.52
CA CYS A 349 -3.05 3.26 4.88
C CYS A 349 -4.46 2.73 4.55
N PRO A 350 -4.61 1.84 3.54
CA PRO A 350 -5.92 1.28 3.17
C PRO A 350 -6.62 0.50 4.27
N LEU A 351 -5.88 -0.08 5.23
CA LEU A 351 -6.46 -0.82 6.36
C LEU A 351 -7.39 0.09 7.18
N TYR A 352 -7.06 1.37 7.32
CA TYR A 352 -7.88 2.30 8.08
C TYR A 352 -9.08 2.78 7.26
N CYS A 353 -8.82 3.40 6.09
CA CYS A 353 -9.87 4.09 5.35
C CYS A 353 -10.88 3.15 4.67
N TYR A 354 -10.46 1.94 4.30
CA TYR A 354 -11.27 1.00 3.53
C TYR A 354 -11.47 -0.33 4.25
N PHE A 355 -10.89 -0.52 5.45
CA PHE A 355 -10.85 -1.83 6.12
C PHE A 355 -10.32 -2.93 5.19
N GLU A 356 -9.43 -2.56 4.25
CA GLU A 356 -8.93 -3.48 3.25
C GLU A 356 -7.90 -4.41 3.87
N GLN A 357 -8.10 -5.70 3.64
CA GLN A 357 -7.19 -6.75 4.06
C GLN A 357 -6.32 -7.11 2.87
N PHE A 358 -5.03 -7.28 3.14
CA PHE A 358 -4.07 -7.67 2.14
C PHE A 358 -3.57 -9.07 2.47
N ASP A 359 -3.45 -9.92 1.46
CA ASP A 359 -2.88 -11.27 1.58
C ASP A 359 -1.53 -11.38 0.84
N ASN A 360 -1.03 -10.27 0.30
CA ASN A 360 0.23 -10.21 -0.42
C ASN A 360 0.88 -8.82 -0.41
N TYR A 361 2.19 -8.80 -0.27
CA TYR A 361 3.01 -7.59 -0.16
C TYR A 361 2.98 -6.71 -1.40
N ARG A 362 2.81 -7.31 -2.59
CA ARG A 362 2.75 -6.57 -3.86
C ARG A 362 1.53 -5.66 -3.90
N ASP A 363 0.37 -6.16 -3.48
CA ASP A 363 -0.85 -5.37 -3.44
C ASP A 363 -0.79 -4.27 -2.38
N VAL A 364 -0.14 -4.53 -1.23
CA VAL A 364 0.14 -3.49 -0.22
C VAL A 364 0.95 -2.34 -0.85
N LEU A 365 2.07 -2.68 -1.51
CA LEU A 365 2.95 -1.68 -2.09
C LEU A 365 2.26 -0.89 -3.22
N VAL A 366 1.55 -1.57 -4.10
CA VAL A 366 0.80 -0.92 -5.19
C VAL A 366 -0.29 -0.02 -4.62
N ALA A 367 -1.01 -0.44 -3.58
CA ALA A 367 -2.01 0.39 -2.92
C ALA A 367 -1.38 1.62 -2.27
N PHE A 368 -0.31 1.45 -1.51
CA PHE A 368 0.43 2.57 -0.92
C PHE A 368 0.89 3.58 -1.96
N LEU A 369 1.59 3.14 -3.02
CA LEU A 369 2.11 4.03 -4.06
C LEU A 369 0.99 4.77 -4.80
N ARG A 370 -0.12 4.09 -5.12
CA ARG A 370 -1.31 4.74 -5.71
C ARG A 370 -1.86 5.85 -4.82
N ARG A 371 -1.96 5.61 -3.51
CA ARG A 371 -2.49 6.59 -2.54
C ARG A 371 -1.55 7.75 -2.30
N MET A 372 -0.25 7.45 -2.20
CA MET A 372 0.81 8.43 -2.05
C MET A 372 0.79 9.45 -3.21
N ILE A 373 0.54 9.01 -4.44
CA ILE A 373 0.46 9.93 -5.58
C ILE A 373 -0.95 10.53 -5.80
N THR A 374 -1.91 10.25 -4.92
CA THR A 374 -3.31 10.68 -5.06
C THR A 374 -3.74 11.66 -3.99
N TYR A 375 -3.40 11.41 -2.73
CA TYR A 375 -4.00 12.10 -1.59
C TYR A 375 -3.15 13.20 -0.94
N PRO A 376 -1.91 12.92 -0.50
CA PRO A 376 -1.19 13.82 0.39
C PRO A 376 -0.63 15.05 -0.35
N LEU A 377 0.10 15.90 0.36
CA LEU A 377 0.67 17.15 -0.15
C LEU A 377 1.71 16.92 -1.25
N TYR A 378 2.67 16.02 -1.03
CA TYR A 378 3.72 15.69 -2.00
C TYR A 378 3.44 14.37 -2.70
N ARG A 379 3.02 14.44 -3.97
CA ARG A 379 2.57 13.29 -4.79
C ARG A 379 3.61 12.90 -5.83
N ASN A 380 4.59 12.09 -5.45
CA ASN A 380 5.72 11.74 -6.31
C ASN A 380 6.11 10.27 -6.18
N PHE A 381 6.24 9.57 -7.30
CA PHE A 381 6.50 8.13 -7.27
C PHE A 381 7.83 7.76 -6.60
N GLU A 382 8.91 8.52 -6.84
CA GLU A 382 10.23 8.19 -6.26
C GLU A 382 10.29 8.48 -4.76
N LEU A 383 9.62 9.54 -4.30
CA LEU A 383 9.43 9.77 -2.86
C LEU A 383 8.73 8.55 -2.22
N GLY A 384 7.77 7.94 -2.91
CA GLY A 384 7.05 6.77 -2.44
C GLY A 384 7.97 5.56 -2.34
N ARG A 385 8.80 5.32 -3.36
CA ARG A 385 9.84 4.28 -3.31
C ARG A 385 10.83 4.51 -2.17
N GLN A 386 11.20 5.76 -1.92
CA GLN A 386 12.12 6.07 -0.84
C GLN A 386 11.49 5.81 0.55
N CYS A 387 10.19 6.08 0.74
CA CYS A 387 9.48 5.67 1.95
C CYS A 387 9.54 4.14 2.15
N VAL A 388 9.47 3.36 1.07
CA VAL A 388 9.58 1.90 1.12
C VAL A 388 10.99 1.46 1.51
N ARG A 389 12.03 2.14 1.02
CA ARG A 389 13.42 1.88 1.44
C ARG A 389 13.61 2.14 2.93
N ASP A 390 13.01 3.21 3.46
CA ASP A 390 13.06 3.47 4.90
C ASP A 390 12.33 2.38 5.70
N ALA A 391 11.15 1.94 5.23
CA ALA A 391 10.41 0.84 5.86
C ALA A 391 11.23 -0.47 5.88
N ILE A 392 11.97 -0.77 4.81
CA ILE A 392 12.89 -1.91 4.77
C ILE A 392 13.97 -1.77 5.84
N GLU A 393 14.54 -0.59 6.03
CA GLU A 393 15.58 -0.36 7.04
C GLU A 393 15.02 -0.47 8.47
N VAL A 394 13.81 0.04 8.71
CA VAL A 394 13.09 -0.14 9.99
C VAL A 394 12.87 -1.62 10.29
N LEU A 395 12.48 -2.41 9.30
CA LEU A 395 12.26 -3.86 9.47
C LEU A 395 13.55 -4.65 9.72
N LYS A 396 14.73 -4.14 9.32
CA LYS A 396 16.01 -4.83 9.54
C LYS A 396 16.53 -4.70 10.98
N GLY A 397 16.25 -3.60 11.67
CA GLY A 397 16.74 -3.39 13.04
C GLY A 397 16.11 -2.22 13.81
N GLY A 398 15.13 -1.52 13.24
CA GLY A 398 14.49 -0.35 13.83
C GLY A 398 13.28 -0.63 14.71
N ARG A 399 13.21 -1.77 15.42
CA ARG A 399 12.03 -2.20 16.21
C ARG A 399 11.57 -1.14 17.22
N ASN A 400 12.49 -0.60 18.02
CA ASN A 400 12.17 0.40 19.04
C ASN A 400 11.62 1.69 18.40
N TRP A 401 12.18 2.10 17.27
CA TRP A 401 11.71 3.26 16.53
C TRP A 401 10.30 3.03 15.99
N LEU A 402 10.04 1.84 15.46
CA LEU A 402 8.71 1.44 15.00
C LEU A 402 7.68 1.50 16.13
N ILE A 403 8.00 0.94 17.30
CA ILE A 403 7.13 0.98 18.48
C ILE A 403 6.81 2.43 18.86
N ASN A 404 7.82 3.30 18.93
CA ASN A 404 7.62 4.72 19.24
C ASN A 404 6.73 5.42 18.19
N GLN A 405 6.91 5.12 16.91
CA GLN A 405 6.05 5.68 15.85
C GLN A 405 4.62 5.15 15.90
N LEU A 406 4.40 3.89 16.29
CA LEU A 406 3.05 3.35 16.49
C LEU A 406 2.34 4.02 17.68
N LEU A 407 3.05 4.23 18.79
CA LEU A 407 2.52 4.95 19.96
C LEU A 407 2.21 6.41 19.64
N LEU A 408 3.08 7.07 18.87
CA LEU A 408 2.85 8.43 18.40
C LEU A 408 1.63 8.51 17.47
N THR A 409 1.48 7.56 16.53
CA THR A 409 0.29 7.46 15.67
C THR A 409 -0.98 7.28 16.52
N HIS A 410 -0.92 6.43 17.55
CA HIS A 410 -2.03 6.21 18.46
C HIS A 410 -2.46 7.50 19.17
N GLN A 411 -1.50 8.26 19.69
CA GLN A 411 -1.75 9.57 20.32
C GLN A 411 -2.34 10.58 19.34
N GLN A 412 -1.86 10.60 18.09
CA GLN A 412 -2.40 11.50 17.05
C GLN A 412 -3.85 11.15 16.68
N PHE A 413 -4.18 9.87 16.58
CA PHE A 413 -5.55 9.45 16.31
C PHE A 413 -6.50 9.82 17.45
N ALA A 414 -6.05 9.71 18.71
CA ALA A 414 -6.84 10.08 19.87
C ALA A 414 -7.01 11.60 20.04
N SER A 415 -5.98 12.39 19.71
CA SER A 415 -5.98 13.85 19.91
C SER A 415 -6.51 14.64 18.70
N SER A 416 -6.64 14.02 17.52
CA SER A 416 -7.17 14.68 16.33
C SER A 416 -8.66 15.05 16.45
N ASP A 417 -9.08 16.11 15.76
CA ASP A 417 -10.50 16.48 15.61
C ASP A 417 -10.90 16.41 14.12
N PRO A 418 -11.83 15.52 13.73
CA PRO A 418 -12.46 14.49 14.55
C PRO A 418 -11.47 13.39 14.98
N SER A 419 -11.77 12.72 16.09
CA SER A 419 -10.95 11.62 16.60
C SER A 419 -11.00 10.42 15.67
N ARG A 420 -9.92 9.63 15.69
CA ARG A 420 -9.72 8.41 14.90
C ARG A 420 -9.49 7.20 15.80
N ASP A 421 -10.05 7.21 17.00
CA ASP A 421 -9.91 6.15 18.00
C ASP A 421 -10.37 4.78 17.51
N SER A 422 -11.30 4.73 16.56
CA SER A 422 -11.67 3.48 15.89
C SER A 422 -10.46 2.78 15.26
N PHE A 423 -9.51 3.51 14.65
CA PHE A 423 -8.29 2.91 14.12
C PHE A 423 -7.32 2.46 15.22
N ASN A 424 -7.35 3.11 16.39
CA ASN A 424 -6.63 2.63 17.58
C ASN A 424 -7.16 1.28 18.01
N ASN A 425 -8.47 1.22 18.25
CA ASN A 425 -9.18 0.07 18.78
C ASN A 425 -9.16 -1.15 17.84
N TYR A 426 -9.35 -0.94 16.54
CA TYR A 426 -9.46 -2.05 15.59
C TYR A 426 -8.14 -2.52 15.01
N TYR A 427 -7.05 -1.75 15.16
CA TYR A 427 -5.78 -2.04 14.49
C TYR A 427 -4.55 -1.72 15.34
N LEU A 428 -4.32 -0.44 15.68
CA LEU A 428 -3.00 -0.02 16.19
C LEU A 428 -2.64 -0.68 17.51
N GLU A 429 -3.58 -0.83 18.44
CA GLU A 429 -3.29 -1.48 19.71
C GLU A 429 -2.83 -2.93 19.53
N ASP A 430 -3.50 -3.68 18.64
CA ASP A 430 -3.13 -5.06 18.31
C ASP A 430 -1.76 -5.12 17.61
N TYR A 431 -1.45 -4.17 16.72
CA TYR A 431 -0.14 -4.07 16.09
C TYR A 431 0.98 -3.67 17.06
N ILE A 432 0.72 -2.81 18.04
CA ILE A 432 1.67 -2.49 19.11
C ILE A 432 1.95 -3.75 19.94
N ARG A 433 0.91 -4.51 20.34
CA ARG A 433 1.08 -5.80 21.03
C ARG A 433 1.87 -6.80 20.18
N TYR A 434 1.60 -6.87 18.87
CA TYR A 434 2.29 -7.77 17.95
C TYR A 434 3.78 -7.46 17.85
N VAL A 435 4.17 -6.21 17.56
CA VAL A 435 5.57 -5.81 17.36
C VAL A 435 6.39 -5.86 18.65
N THR A 436 5.73 -5.67 19.81
CA THR A 436 6.38 -5.74 21.12
C THR A 436 6.55 -7.18 21.63
N SER A 437 5.84 -8.15 21.06
CA SER A 437 5.92 -9.56 21.44
C SER A 437 7.08 -10.26 20.74
N PRO A 438 8.13 -10.70 21.47
CA PRO A 438 9.26 -11.41 20.86
C PRO A 438 8.87 -12.76 20.24
N SER A 439 7.83 -13.41 20.76
CA SER A 439 7.34 -14.70 20.26
C SER A 439 6.45 -14.57 19.03
N ALA A 440 5.67 -13.49 18.92
CA ALA A 440 4.76 -13.27 17.79
C ALA A 440 5.47 -12.59 16.61
N CYS A 441 6.34 -11.61 16.88
CA CYS A 441 7.08 -10.87 15.88
C CYS A 441 8.58 -10.90 16.26
N SER A 442 9.28 -11.97 15.91
CA SER A 442 10.73 -12.09 16.17
C SER A 442 11.55 -11.18 15.25
N ASP A 443 12.80 -10.87 15.62
CA ASP A 443 13.67 -10.06 14.75
C ASP A 443 13.95 -10.76 13.42
N GLU A 444 14.04 -12.09 13.44
CA GLU A 444 14.21 -12.88 12.22
C GLU A 444 12.99 -12.75 11.29
N HIS A 445 11.78 -12.77 11.85
CA HIS A 445 10.57 -12.53 11.07
C HIS A 445 10.54 -11.10 10.49
N MET A 446 10.96 -10.08 11.26
CA MET A 446 11.04 -8.71 10.73
C MET A 446 12.06 -8.59 9.58
N ARG A 447 13.22 -9.23 9.67
CA ARG A 447 14.21 -9.29 8.58
C ARG A 447 13.66 -10.03 7.35
N LEU A 448 12.89 -11.09 7.55
CA LEU A 448 12.19 -11.77 6.47
C LEU A 448 11.20 -10.83 5.76
N LEU A 449 10.44 -10.02 6.49
CA LEU A 449 9.57 -9.00 5.92
C LEU A 449 10.36 -7.94 5.14
N ALA A 450 11.51 -7.50 5.67
CA ALA A 450 12.39 -6.56 4.96
C ALA A 450 12.84 -7.11 3.61
N ARG A 451 13.27 -8.38 3.56
CA ARG A 451 13.68 -9.08 2.33
C ARG A 451 12.52 -9.20 1.34
N ASN A 452 11.34 -9.61 1.81
CA ASN A 452 10.16 -9.73 0.97
C ASN A 452 9.73 -8.38 0.38
N LEU A 453 9.73 -7.32 1.19
CA LEU A 453 9.40 -5.97 0.75
C LEU A 453 10.43 -5.43 -0.25
N LYS A 454 11.72 -5.70 -0.04
CA LYS A 454 12.80 -5.36 -1.00
C LYS A 454 12.56 -6.02 -2.37
N ASN A 455 12.28 -7.32 -2.40
CA ASN A 455 12.02 -8.04 -3.65
C ASN A 455 10.82 -7.43 -4.40
N VAL A 456 9.73 -7.18 -3.67
CA VAL A 456 8.52 -6.58 -4.25
C VAL A 456 8.75 -5.15 -4.75
N LEU A 457 9.60 -4.36 -4.07
CA LEU A 457 9.98 -3.02 -4.52
C LEU A 457 10.76 -3.04 -5.84
N MET A 458 11.58 -4.08 -6.07
CA MET A 458 12.29 -4.25 -7.34
C MET A 458 11.33 -4.55 -8.49
N ASP A 459 10.29 -5.35 -8.23
CA ASP A 459 9.29 -5.72 -9.25
C ASP A 459 8.30 -4.59 -9.56
N VAL A 460 7.88 -3.81 -8.54
CA VAL A 460 6.82 -2.81 -8.69
C VAL A 460 7.35 -1.50 -9.31
N ASN A 461 7.05 -1.28 -10.59
CA ASN A 461 7.25 -0.02 -11.30
C ASN A 461 5.95 0.81 -11.49
N LYS A 462 6.09 2.00 -12.10
CA LYS A 462 5.01 2.98 -12.40
C LYS A 462 3.82 2.40 -13.16
N GLN A 463 4.03 1.40 -14.03
CA GLN A 463 2.96 0.81 -14.85
C GLN A 463 1.95 0.03 -14.00
N HIS A 464 2.40 -0.56 -12.89
CA HIS A 464 1.54 -1.31 -11.98
C HIS A 464 0.51 -0.46 -11.26
N LEU A 465 0.74 0.85 -11.20
CA LEU A 465 -0.21 1.78 -10.58
C LEU A 465 -1.44 1.97 -11.48
N GLY A 466 -1.38 1.71 -12.78
CA GLY A 466 -2.55 1.83 -13.66
C GLY A 466 -3.13 3.25 -13.76
N LEU A 467 -2.30 4.27 -13.51
CA LEU A 467 -2.68 5.70 -13.52
C LEU A 467 -2.00 6.50 -14.65
N GLY A 468 -1.24 5.83 -15.53
CA GLY A 468 -0.56 6.48 -16.66
C GLY A 468 0.59 7.40 -16.25
N VAL A 469 1.28 7.06 -15.15
CA VAL A 469 2.33 7.90 -14.55
C VAL A 469 3.52 8.10 -15.48
N THR A 470 3.97 7.04 -16.15
CA THR A 470 5.09 7.10 -17.10
C THR A 470 4.79 8.06 -18.26
N GLU A 471 3.55 8.04 -18.75
CA GLU A 471 3.09 8.92 -19.83
C GLU A 471 3.06 10.38 -19.37
N ILE A 472 2.54 10.64 -18.16
CA ILE A 472 2.50 11.99 -17.56
C ILE A 472 3.90 12.60 -17.45
N GLU A 473 4.85 11.84 -16.91
CA GLU A 473 6.22 12.29 -16.74
C GLU A 473 6.89 12.54 -18.10
N THR A 474 6.69 11.63 -19.05
CA THR A 474 7.25 11.78 -20.40
C THR A 474 6.68 13.02 -21.12
N GLU A 475 5.39 13.28 -20.98
CA GLU A 475 4.74 14.50 -21.50
C GLU A 475 5.32 15.75 -20.85
N LEU A 476 5.40 15.77 -19.52
CA LEU A 476 5.93 16.90 -18.75
C LEU A 476 7.39 17.21 -19.12
N ILE A 477 8.25 16.19 -19.21
CA ILE A 477 9.66 16.38 -19.58
C ILE A 477 9.77 17.00 -20.98
N LYS A 478 8.93 16.57 -21.93
CA LYS A 478 8.91 17.16 -23.29
C LYS A 478 8.45 18.62 -23.27
N GLU A 479 7.44 18.94 -22.48
CA GLU A 479 6.94 20.31 -22.28
C GLU A 479 8.07 21.21 -21.75
N LEU A 480 8.75 20.79 -20.67
CA LEU A 480 9.87 21.52 -20.06
C LEU A 480 11.05 21.69 -21.03
N MET A 481 11.42 20.64 -21.77
CA MET A 481 12.49 20.70 -22.75
C MET A 481 12.17 21.64 -23.92
N GLN A 482 10.90 21.75 -24.30
CA GLN A 482 10.48 22.68 -25.36
C GLN A 482 10.54 24.13 -24.90
N GLU A 483 10.13 24.40 -23.66
CA GLU A 483 10.21 25.73 -23.05
C GLU A 483 11.65 26.24 -22.97
N MET A 484 12.57 25.42 -22.45
CA MET A 484 14.00 25.76 -22.38
C MET A 484 14.62 26.06 -23.77
N ARG A 485 14.17 25.38 -24.83
CA ARG A 485 14.65 25.64 -26.21
C ARG A 485 14.14 26.97 -26.76
N ILE A 486 12.91 27.37 -26.41
CA ILE A 486 12.34 28.64 -26.83
C ILE A 486 13.07 29.79 -26.14
N ASP A 487 13.37 29.65 -24.84
CA ASP A 487 14.12 30.66 -24.09
C ASP A 487 15.53 30.87 -24.66
N ALA A 488 16.23 29.78 -24.99
CA ALA A 488 17.54 29.85 -25.64
C ALA A 488 17.47 30.48 -27.05
N GLY A 489 16.43 30.19 -27.83
CA GLY A 489 16.25 30.76 -29.17
C GLY A 489 15.85 32.24 -29.16
N SER A 490 15.12 32.69 -28.14
CA SER A 490 14.69 34.07 -28.00
C SER A 490 15.85 35.01 -27.66
N GLN A 491 16.80 34.57 -26.83
CA GLN A 491 18.00 35.36 -26.52
C GLN A 491 19.00 35.46 -27.68
N GLY A 492 18.93 34.55 -28.67
CA GLY A 492 19.82 34.56 -29.84
C GLY A 492 19.49 35.58 -30.93
N SER A 493 18.44 36.39 -30.78
CA SER A 493 17.96 37.31 -31.82
C SER A 493 18.35 38.78 -31.59
N SER A 494 19.63 39.05 -31.33
CA SER A 494 20.17 40.42 -31.43
C SER A 494 20.32 40.81 -32.91
N PRO A 495 19.67 41.89 -33.41
CA PRO A 495 19.79 42.32 -34.79
C PRO A 495 21.21 42.80 -35.06
N GLN A 496 21.84 42.21 -36.07
CA GLN A 496 23.11 42.62 -36.69
C GLN A 496 23.19 44.15 -36.82
N GLN A 497 23.86 44.81 -35.88
CA GLN A 497 24.31 46.19 -36.07
C GLN A 497 25.61 46.16 -36.86
N GLN A 498 25.61 47.00 -37.90
CA GLN A 498 26.66 47.12 -38.89
C GLN A 498 27.98 47.53 -38.25
N HIS A 499 29.01 46.78 -38.63
CA HIS A 499 30.44 47.10 -38.58
C HIS A 499 30.73 48.60 -38.70
N GLY A 500 31.21 49.19 -37.61
CA GLY A 500 32.02 50.40 -37.61
C GLY A 500 33.27 50.10 -36.79
N ASP A 501 34.38 49.92 -37.50
CA ASP A 501 35.73 49.84 -36.96
C ASP A 501 35.99 51.03 -36.02
N ASP A 502 36.44 50.76 -34.80
CA ASP A 502 37.30 51.67 -34.04
C ASP A 502 38.17 50.80 -33.13
N ASP A 503 39.36 50.48 -33.65
CA ASP A 503 40.50 49.94 -32.93
C ASP A 503 40.85 50.88 -31.77
N LEU A 504 40.56 50.48 -30.52
CA LEU A 504 41.04 51.16 -29.33
C LEU A 504 41.97 50.24 -28.57
N ASP A 505 43.23 50.66 -28.57
CA ASP A 505 44.42 50.00 -28.04
C ASP A 505 44.30 49.54 -26.59
N LEU A 506 44.85 48.35 -26.35
CA LEU A 506 45.06 47.73 -25.05
C LEU A 506 46.14 48.49 -24.25
N ASP A 507 45.74 49.21 -23.20
CA ASP A 507 46.63 49.54 -22.09
C ASP A 507 46.26 48.70 -20.87
N ASN A 508 47.12 47.71 -20.62
CA ASN A 508 47.08 46.74 -19.53
C ASN A 508 47.81 47.32 -18.31
N ASP A 509 47.09 48.03 -17.43
CA ASP A 509 47.62 48.46 -16.13
C ASP A 509 47.03 47.61 -15.00
N THR A 510 47.87 46.68 -14.53
CA THR A 510 47.66 45.83 -13.37
C THR A 510 48.05 46.61 -12.10
N SER A 511 47.10 47.03 -11.28
CA SER A 511 47.35 47.30 -9.86
C SER A 511 46.05 47.19 -9.05
N GLY A 512 46.11 46.44 -7.96
CA GLY A 512 44.95 45.87 -7.30
C GLY A 512 44.16 46.82 -6.41
N GLN A 513 42.94 46.38 -6.13
CA GLN A 513 42.29 46.54 -4.85
C GLN A 513 41.21 45.48 -4.70
N GLU A 514 41.36 44.73 -3.62
CA GLU A 514 40.41 43.78 -3.05
C GLU A 514 39.14 44.56 -2.64
N ASP A 515 37.96 44.11 -3.05
CA ASP A 515 36.79 43.97 -2.16
C ASP A 515 35.49 43.60 -2.90
N GLU A 516 34.70 42.77 -2.21
CA GLU A 516 33.25 42.55 -2.32
C GLU A 516 32.69 41.70 -3.49
N THR A 517 32.70 40.39 -3.25
CA THR A 517 31.51 39.51 -3.29
C THR A 517 30.46 39.76 -4.38
N THR A 518 30.66 39.16 -5.55
CA THR A 518 29.55 38.64 -6.36
C THR A 518 29.89 37.21 -6.75
N THR A 519 29.42 36.25 -5.98
CA THR A 519 29.36 34.83 -6.37
C THR A 519 28.34 34.72 -7.50
N ASP A 520 28.80 34.95 -8.74
CA ASP A 520 28.11 34.51 -9.95
C ASP A 520 28.21 32.99 -10.02
N ASP A 521 27.35 32.31 -9.24
CA ASP A 521 27.02 30.91 -9.45
C ASP A 521 26.15 30.81 -10.72
N GLU A 522 26.76 31.04 -11.88
CA GLU A 522 26.28 30.56 -13.18
C GLU A 522 26.45 29.02 -13.22
N SER A 523 25.76 28.33 -12.31
CA SER A 523 25.62 26.89 -12.36
C SER A 523 24.59 26.57 -13.44
N VAL A 524 25.10 26.48 -14.66
CA VAL A 524 24.40 25.99 -15.84
C VAL A 524 23.78 24.63 -15.50
N ILE A 525 22.46 24.63 -15.30
CA ILE A 525 21.62 23.44 -15.18
C ILE A 525 21.58 22.77 -16.57
N THR A 526 22.65 22.08 -16.92
CA THR A 526 22.70 21.18 -18.09
C THR A 526 23.23 19.83 -17.63
N ASP A 527 22.50 18.78 -17.99
CA ASP A 527 22.89 17.36 -17.96
C ASP A 527 22.57 16.48 -16.72
N SER A 528 21.95 16.97 -15.65
CA SER A 528 21.56 16.06 -14.55
C SER A 528 20.31 15.21 -14.82
N PHE A 529 19.54 15.51 -15.87
CA PHE A 529 18.24 14.86 -16.11
C PHE A 529 18.35 13.38 -16.51
N TYR A 530 19.52 12.92 -16.96
CA TYR A 530 19.73 11.54 -17.43
C TYR A 530 20.35 10.61 -16.38
N SER A 531 20.79 11.12 -15.22
CA SER A 531 21.49 10.27 -14.25
C SER A 531 20.56 9.43 -13.36
N VAL A 532 19.24 9.69 -13.37
CA VAL A 532 18.32 9.05 -12.42
C VAL A 532 18.03 7.57 -12.75
N ASP A 533 18.19 7.13 -13.99
CA ASP A 533 17.96 5.72 -14.37
C ASP A 533 19.21 4.82 -14.30
N MET A 534 20.40 5.36 -14.00
CA MET A 534 21.63 4.56 -13.90
C MET A 534 21.85 3.93 -12.51
N ASP A 535 21.21 4.44 -11.46
CA ASP A 535 21.41 3.95 -10.08
C ASP A 535 20.82 2.56 -9.81
N MET A 536 20.08 1.97 -10.76
CA MET A 536 19.58 0.59 -10.61
C MET A 536 20.65 -0.48 -10.81
N ARG A 537 21.79 -0.20 -11.47
CA ARG A 537 22.80 -1.25 -11.76
C ARG A 537 23.92 -1.36 -10.73
N LEU A 538 24.05 -0.41 -9.81
CA LEU A 538 25.15 -0.43 -8.83
C LEU A 538 24.86 -1.26 -7.57
N ILE A 539 23.72 -1.94 -7.47
CA ILE A 539 23.37 -2.75 -6.29
C ILE A 539 23.46 -4.27 -6.55
N GLU A 540 23.78 -4.72 -7.76
CA GLU A 540 23.85 -6.17 -8.03
C GLU A 540 25.15 -6.87 -7.59
N ASN A 541 26.16 -6.17 -7.05
CA ASN A 541 27.50 -6.79 -6.88
C ASN A 541 28.16 -6.71 -5.50
N GLU A 542 27.45 -6.43 -4.41
CA GLU A 542 28.08 -6.48 -3.08
C GLU A 542 27.12 -7.03 -2.02
N ILE A 543 27.65 -7.86 -1.12
CA ILE A 543 26.96 -8.75 -0.17
C ILE A 543 26.60 -10.11 -0.80
N VAL A 544 27.66 -10.82 -1.18
CA VAL A 544 27.72 -12.28 -1.04
C VAL A 544 27.66 -12.55 0.47
N TYR A 545 26.61 -13.21 0.94
CA TYR A 545 26.65 -13.82 2.26
C TYR A 545 27.62 -15.00 2.16
N GLU A 546 28.71 -14.94 2.93
CA GLU A 546 29.45 -16.14 3.30
C GLU A 546 28.47 -16.97 4.14
N ASP A 547 28.11 -18.14 3.63
CA ASP A 547 27.41 -19.18 4.37
C ASP A 547 28.37 -19.62 5.49
N ASP A 548 28.18 -19.07 6.70
CA ASP A 548 28.75 -19.65 7.92
C ASP A 548 28.03 -20.98 8.17
N GLU A 549 28.51 -22.05 7.54
CA GLU A 549 28.11 -23.40 7.90
C GLU A 549 28.58 -23.70 9.32
N GLU A 550 27.60 -24.01 10.17
CA GLU A 550 27.73 -24.45 11.54
C GLU A 550 28.48 -25.79 11.58
N ASP A 551 29.80 -25.74 11.79
CA ASP A 551 30.57 -26.92 12.21
C ASP A 551 30.31 -27.15 13.72
N GLU A 552 29.24 -27.92 13.99
CA GLU A 552 29.03 -28.62 15.25
C GLU A 552 30.08 -29.75 15.39
N ASP A 553 31.25 -29.44 15.95
CA ASP A 553 32.16 -30.46 16.48
C ASP A 553 32.10 -30.44 18.01
N ASP A 554 31.43 -31.47 18.51
CA ASP A 554 31.28 -31.91 19.88
C ASP A 554 32.61 -32.16 20.62
N ASP A 555 32.53 -32.01 21.94
CA ASP A 555 33.27 -32.72 22.99
C ASP A 555 34.80 -32.51 23.10
N GLU A 556 35.25 -31.88 24.20
CA GLU A 556 35.89 -32.61 25.31
C GLU A 556 36.35 -31.68 26.45
N ASP A 557 35.95 -32.11 27.64
CA ASP A 557 36.27 -31.66 28.99
C ASP A 557 37.70 -31.17 29.25
N GLY A 558 37.79 -30.07 30.01
CA GLY A 558 39.02 -29.56 30.59
C GLY A 558 38.73 -28.65 31.77
N ASP A 559 38.31 -29.26 32.88
CA ASP A 559 38.37 -28.67 34.22
C ASP A 559 39.82 -28.25 34.53
N ASP A 560 40.04 -26.99 34.89
CA ASP A 560 41.19 -26.56 35.71
C ASP A 560 40.82 -25.24 36.42
N ASP A 561 40.24 -25.42 37.60
CA ASP A 561 40.61 -24.81 38.87
C ASP A 561 41.21 -23.39 38.91
N GLU A 562 40.46 -22.55 39.64
CA GLU A 562 40.87 -21.78 40.83
C GLU A 562 41.94 -20.66 40.74
N ASP A 563 41.61 -19.62 41.52
CA ASP A 563 42.48 -18.68 42.22
C ASP A 563 42.98 -17.42 41.49
N GLY A 564 42.58 -16.28 42.05
CA GLY A 564 43.39 -15.07 41.96
C GLY A 564 42.64 -13.76 42.16
N ASP A 565 42.12 -13.52 43.36
CA ASP A 565 41.78 -12.19 43.85
C ASP A 565 42.95 -11.20 43.64
N GLY A 566 42.63 -10.00 43.19
CA GLY A 566 43.58 -8.91 42.97
C GLY A 566 42.85 -7.58 42.96
N ASP A 567 42.33 -7.21 44.14
CA ASP A 567 41.89 -5.86 44.48
C ASP A 567 43.08 -4.89 44.38
N GLU A 568 42.98 -3.87 43.52
CA GLU A 568 43.70 -2.60 43.69
C GLU A 568 42.72 -1.47 43.37
N ASP A 569 42.08 -1.00 44.45
CA ASP A 569 41.54 0.35 44.58
C ASP A 569 42.66 1.37 44.37
N GLU A 570 42.44 2.46 43.63
CA GLU A 570 43.11 3.76 43.85
C GLU A 570 42.38 4.89 43.08
N ASP A 571 41.78 5.77 43.88
CA ASP A 571 41.69 7.24 43.79
C ASP A 571 40.96 7.87 42.58
N GLU A 572 39.75 8.42 42.75
CA GLU A 572 39.44 9.76 43.29
C GLU A 572 40.17 10.89 42.56
N ASP A 573 39.51 11.49 41.56
CA ASP A 573 39.69 12.92 41.24
C ASP A 573 38.30 13.52 40.93
N GLU A 574 37.84 14.31 41.90
CA GLU A 574 36.72 15.23 41.82
C GLU A 574 37.15 16.46 41.02
N ASP A 575 36.39 16.85 39.99
CA ASP A 575 36.39 18.23 39.52
C ASP A 575 34.93 18.66 39.25
N GLU A 576 34.50 19.54 40.15
CA GLU A 576 33.24 20.26 40.16
C GLU A 576 33.20 21.38 39.10
N ASP A 577 31.98 21.87 38.87
CA ASP A 577 31.65 23.20 38.34
C ASP A 577 31.79 23.49 36.83
N ASP A 578 30.65 23.57 36.13
CA ASP A 578 30.06 24.90 35.89
C ASP A 578 28.71 24.80 35.17
N SER A 579 27.68 25.21 35.89
CA SER A 579 26.34 25.47 35.38
C SER A 579 26.30 26.79 34.60
N SER A 580 26.17 26.77 33.28
CA SER A 580 25.75 27.94 32.50
C SER A 580 24.40 27.71 31.84
N SER A 581 23.36 28.20 32.52
CA SER A 581 22.01 28.40 31.99
C SER A 581 22.02 29.57 31.00
N SER A 582 21.78 29.30 29.71
CA SER A 582 21.44 30.34 28.72
C SER A 582 20.04 30.10 28.17
N THR A 583 19.07 30.77 28.78
CA THR A 583 17.78 31.10 28.17
C THR A 583 18.00 32.06 27.00
N THR A 584 17.69 31.63 25.78
CA THR A 584 17.44 32.54 24.66
C THR A 584 16.03 32.33 24.12
N THR A 585 15.37 33.46 23.95
CA THR A 585 13.95 33.69 23.70
C THR A 585 13.45 33.17 22.35
N SER A 586 12.26 32.59 22.37
CA SER A 586 11.40 32.30 21.23
C SER A 586 11.15 33.55 20.39
N SER A 587 11.40 33.48 19.08
CA SER A 587 10.89 34.41 18.09
C SER A 587 9.88 33.69 17.22
N GLU A 588 8.60 33.98 17.43
CA GLU A 588 7.47 33.54 16.63
C GLU A 588 7.57 34.20 15.24
N ALA A 589 7.76 33.40 14.20
CA ALA A 589 7.65 33.84 12.81
C ALA A 589 6.34 33.30 12.23
N GLU A 590 5.33 34.18 12.17
CA GLU A 590 4.03 33.94 11.58
C GLU A 590 4.15 33.67 10.06
N GLY A 591 4.15 32.39 9.68
CA GLY A 591 4.06 31.95 8.29
C GLY A 591 2.61 31.96 7.81
N ASN A 592 2.25 32.98 7.05
CA ASN A 592 0.92 33.27 6.51
C ASN A 592 0.43 32.17 5.54
N SER A 593 -0.34 31.19 6.01
CA SER A 593 -1.01 30.20 5.15
C SER A 593 -2.28 30.79 4.52
N VAL A 594 -2.19 31.15 3.24
CA VAL A 594 -3.33 31.63 2.43
C VAL A 594 -4.27 30.46 2.15
N ILE A 595 -5.35 30.36 2.93
CA ILE A 595 -6.49 29.49 2.66
C ILE A 595 -7.40 30.21 1.65
N GLU A 596 -7.38 29.79 0.39
CA GLU A 596 -8.39 30.20 -0.59
C GLU A 596 -9.72 29.50 -0.26
N GLN A 597 -10.62 30.23 0.41
CA GLN A 597 -12.01 29.82 0.58
C GLN A 597 -12.79 30.07 -0.71
N CYS A 598 -12.98 29.03 -1.53
CA CYS A 598 -13.96 29.06 -2.62
C CYS A 598 -15.39 29.11 -2.04
N SER A 599 -15.91 30.32 -1.84
CA SER A 599 -17.31 30.55 -1.47
C SER A 599 -18.22 30.33 -2.68
N ASN A 600 -18.85 29.15 -2.74
CA ASN A 600 -19.98 28.90 -3.62
C ASN A 600 -21.18 29.73 -3.15
N SER A 601 -21.47 30.81 -3.86
CA SER A 601 -22.69 31.59 -3.70
C SER A 601 -23.83 30.93 -4.48
N GLU A 602 -24.63 30.11 -3.79
CA GLU A 602 -25.93 29.68 -4.30
C GLU A 602 -26.90 30.87 -4.30
N THR A 603 -27.13 31.42 -5.49
CA THR A 603 -28.12 32.46 -5.74
C THR A 603 -29.51 31.84 -5.66
N ALA A 604 -30.19 32.06 -4.53
CA ALA A 604 -31.61 31.82 -4.37
C ALA A 604 -32.41 32.78 -5.28
N ALA A 605 -32.76 32.30 -6.48
CA ALA A 605 -33.70 32.97 -7.35
C ALA A 605 -35.13 32.73 -6.82
N SER A 606 -35.59 33.65 -5.97
CA SER A 606 -37.00 33.81 -5.63
C SER A 606 -37.61 34.85 -6.56
N THR A 607 -38.39 34.40 -7.55
CA THR A 607 -39.28 35.28 -8.32
C THR A 607 -40.61 34.54 -8.50
N THR A 608 -41.63 35.12 -7.86
CA THR A 608 -43.09 35.06 -8.11
C THR A 608 -43.64 34.10 -9.16
#